data_AF-A0A1A8CV38-F1
#
_entry.id   AF-A0A1A8CV38-F1
#
_cell.length_a   1.000
_cell.length_b   1.000
_cell.length_c   1.000
_cell.angle_alpha   90.00
_cell.angle_beta   90.00
_cell.angle_gamma   90.00
#
_symmetry.space_group_name_H-M   'P 1'
#
loop_
_entity.id
_entity.type
_entity.pdbx_description
1 polymer ?
#
loop_
_entity_poly.entity_id
_entity_poly.type
_entity_poly.pdbx_seq_one_letter_code
_entity_poly.pdbx_strand_id
1 'polypeptide(L)'
;RTYVAIIVFMMSNAWQTLSDRIQEENFTALLLSHLEDTSQIISCDFELPCHWTLSHNDSQSEWSVASPQDSKDTKAGAMPVTDHSVGRPEGHFLLLNPSP
;
A
#
# COMPACT_ATOMS: atom_id res chain seq x y z
N ARG A 1 -14.79 -37.25 -39.81
CA ARG A 1 -13.59 -37.34 -38.94
C ARG A 1 -12.55 -36.27 -39.27
N THR A 2 -12.29 -36.00 -40.56
CA THR A 2 -11.29 -35.01 -41.03
C THR A 2 -11.65 -33.55 -40.67
N TYR A 3 -12.91 -33.16 -40.80
CA TYR A 3 -13.36 -31.79 -40.49
C TYR A 3 -13.18 -31.39 -39.01
N VAL A 4 -13.37 -32.33 -38.08
CA VAL A 4 -13.18 -32.08 -36.65
C VAL A 4 -11.70 -31.80 -36.34
N ALA A 5 -10.78 -32.55 -36.96
CA ALA A 5 -9.36 -32.32 -36.80
C ALA A 5 -8.94 -30.93 -37.33
N ILE A 6 -9.47 -30.52 -38.48
CA ILE A 6 -9.19 -29.20 -39.06
C ILE A 6 -9.66 -28.08 -38.13
N ILE A 7 -10.86 -28.19 -37.55
CA ILE A 7 -11.37 -27.19 -36.61
C ILE A 7 -10.49 -27.11 -35.35
N VAL A 8 -10.08 -28.26 -34.78
CA VAL A 8 -9.20 -28.28 -33.60
C VAL A 8 -7.84 -27.63 -33.89
N PHE A 9 -7.25 -27.89 -35.06
CA PHE A 9 -6.01 -27.24 -35.47
C PHE A 9 -6.17 -25.73 -35.62
N MET A 10 -7.27 -25.24 -36.22
CA MET A 10 -7.51 -23.81 -36.38
C MET A 10 -7.69 -23.10 -35.03
N MET A 11 -8.42 -23.71 -34.09
CA MET A 11 -8.59 -23.15 -32.75
C MET A 11 -7.28 -23.15 -31.94
N SER A 12 -6.43 -24.16 -32.13
CA SER A 12 -5.13 -24.26 -31.44
C SER A 12 -4.14 -23.19 -31.92
N ASN A 13 -4.06 -22.96 -33.24
CA ASN A 13 -3.19 -21.92 -33.80
C ASN A 13 -3.68 -20.52 -33.45
N ALA A 14 -5.00 -20.28 -33.51
CA ALA A 14 -5.58 -19.01 -33.08
C ALA A 14 -5.30 -18.75 -31.59
N TRP A 15 -5.40 -19.79 -30.75
CA TRP A 15 -5.09 -19.70 -29.32
C TRP A 15 -3.60 -19.41 -29.06
N GLN A 16 -2.68 -20.02 -29.80
CA GLN A 16 -1.24 -19.75 -29.67
C GLN A 16 -0.91 -18.30 -30.03
N THR A 17 -1.45 -17.78 -31.13
CA THR A 17 -1.23 -16.37 -31.52
C THR A 17 -1.88 -15.36 -30.57
N LEU A 18 -3.00 -15.73 -29.95
CA LEU A 18 -3.64 -14.91 -28.91
C LEU A 18 -2.81 -14.95 -27.62
N SER A 19 -2.29 -16.12 -27.24
CA SER A 19 -1.42 -16.31 -26.08
C SER A 19 -0.13 -15.51 -26.19
N ASP A 20 0.51 -15.51 -27.35
CA ASP A 20 1.72 -14.69 -27.61
C ASP A 20 1.41 -13.19 -27.59
N ARG A 21 0.16 -12.79 -27.89
CA ARG A 21 -0.28 -11.39 -27.81
C ARG A 21 -0.65 -10.96 -26.38
N ILE A 22 -1.00 -11.91 -25.52
CA ILE A 22 -1.17 -11.76 -24.06
C ILE A 22 0.20 -11.93 -23.36
N GLN A 23 1.31 -11.63 -24.04
CA GLN A 23 2.63 -11.54 -23.42
C GLN A 23 2.69 -10.28 -22.52
N GLU A 24 2.08 -10.43 -21.34
CA GLU A 24 1.96 -9.53 -20.19
C GLU A 24 3.29 -9.14 -19.53
N GLU A 25 4.43 -9.44 -20.14
CA GLU A 25 5.76 -9.29 -19.51
C GLU A 25 6.18 -7.81 -19.36
N ASN A 26 5.77 -6.94 -20.29
CA ASN A 26 6.17 -5.52 -20.28
C ASN A 26 5.24 -4.64 -19.42
N PHE A 27 3.95 -4.94 -19.43
CA PHE A 27 2.97 -4.16 -18.67
C PHE A 27 3.10 -4.42 -17.17
N THR A 28 3.32 -5.68 -16.79
CA THR A 28 3.45 -6.06 -15.37
C THR A 28 4.72 -5.47 -14.75
N ALA A 29 5.85 -5.49 -15.46
CA ALA A 29 7.10 -4.89 -14.97
C ALA A 29 7.00 -3.36 -14.78
N LEU A 30 6.38 -2.66 -15.73
CA LEU A 30 6.19 -1.20 -15.67
C LEU A 30 5.17 -0.83 -14.59
N LEU A 31 4.07 -1.59 -14.47
CA LEU A 31 3.08 -1.43 -13.40
C LEU A 31 3.69 -1.72 -12.02
N LEU A 32 4.51 -2.77 -11.88
CA LEU A 32 5.20 -3.10 -10.62
C LEU A 32 6.19 -2.01 -10.22
N SER A 33 6.99 -1.48 -11.15
CA SER A 33 7.90 -0.36 -10.85
C SER A 33 7.17 0.90 -10.42
N HIS A 34 6.01 1.18 -11.03
CA HIS A 34 5.17 2.32 -10.65
C HIS A 34 4.44 2.07 -9.33
N LEU A 35 4.04 0.82 -9.06
CA LEU A 35 3.42 0.41 -7.79
C LEU A 35 4.43 0.42 -6.63
N GLU A 36 5.70 0.09 -6.86
CA GLU A 36 6.74 0.15 -5.83
C GLU A 36 6.97 1.62 -5.40
N ASP A 37 7.09 2.54 -6.35
CA ASP A 37 7.28 3.97 -6.09
C ASP A 37 6.01 4.62 -5.51
N THR A 38 4.82 4.25 -6.02
CA THR A 38 3.56 4.73 -5.47
C THR A 38 3.18 4.04 -4.16
N SER A 39 3.75 2.88 -3.82
CA SER A 39 3.47 2.21 -2.54
C SER A 39 3.94 3.05 -1.36
N GLN A 40 5.08 3.73 -1.47
CA GLN A 40 5.57 4.65 -0.43
C GLN A 40 4.81 5.98 -0.41
N ILE A 41 4.15 6.34 -1.50
CA ILE A 41 3.27 7.51 -1.58
C ILE A 41 1.90 7.19 -0.95
N ILE A 42 1.40 5.97 -1.14
CA ILE A 42 0.04 5.55 -0.76
C ILE A 42 0.00 4.84 0.60
N SER A 43 1.07 4.18 1.01
CA SER A 43 1.21 3.45 2.27
C SER A 43 2.28 4.09 3.14
N CYS A 44 1.94 4.34 4.39
CA CYS A 44 2.84 4.89 5.40
C CYS A 44 2.51 4.25 6.75
N ASP A 45 3.50 3.59 7.35
CA ASP A 45 3.44 3.02 8.70
C ASP A 45 4.14 3.89 9.75
N PHE A 46 4.69 5.04 9.35
CA PHE A 46 5.34 6.05 10.20
C PHE A 46 6.66 5.62 10.88
N GLU A 47 7.20 4.44 10.55
CA GLU A 47 8.53 4.02 11.04
C GLU A 47 9.68 4.78 10.36
N LEU A 48 9.39 5.38 9.20
CA LEU A 48 10.28 6.24 8.43
C LEU A 48 9.53 7.48 7.93
N PRO A 49 10.24 8.56 7.53
CA PRO A 49 9.60 9.74 6.97
C PRO A 49 8.78 9.44 5.71
N CYS A 50 7.49 9.75 5.74
CA CYS A 50 6.57 9.57 4.63
C CYS A 50 6.39 10.85 3.80
N HIS A 51 5.86 10.71 2.60
CA HIS A 51 5.56 11.83 1.70
C HIS A 51 4.28 12.60 2.07
N TRP A 52 3.60 12.22 3.15
CA TRP A 52 2.33 12.82 3.57
C TRP A 52 2.59 14.19 4.22
N THR A 53 1.81 15.19 3.80
CA THR A 53 1.91 16.55 4.33
C THR A 53 0.57 16.99 4.93
N LEU A 54 0.62 17.71 6.04
CA LEU A 54 -0.57 18.30 6.65
C LEU A 54 -1.10 19.45 5.78
N SER A 55 -2.42 19.48 5.56
CA SER A 55 -3.06 20.59 4.86
C SER A 55 -3.20 21.81 5.77
N HIS A 56 -2.72 22.96 5.32
CA HIS A 56 -2.64 24.21 6.10
C HIS A 56 -4.00 24.85 6.44
N ASN A 57 -5.12 24.36 5.89
CA ASN A 57 -6.43 25.00 6.00
C ASN A 57 -7.27 24.53 7.20
N ASP A 58 -6.81 23.54 7.96
CA ASP A 58 -7.33 23.26 9.30
C ASP A 58 -6.43 23.99 10.28
N SER A 59 -6.94 25.10 10.83
CA SER A 59 -6.25 26.00 11.76
C SER A 59 -5.79 25.34 13.07
N GLN A 60 -5.97 24.03 13.22
CA GLN A 60 -5.59 23.17 14.34
C GLN A 60 -5.29 21.73 13.88
N SER A 61 -4.64 21.51 12.71
CA SER A 61 -4.18 20.15 12.39
C SER A 61 -3.10 19.71 13.37
N GLU A 62 -3.55 19.07 14.45
CA GLU A 62 -2.81 18.65 15.63
C GLU A 62 -2.24 17.24 15.51
N TRP A 63 -2.17 16.73 14.28
CA TRP A 63 -1.60 15.43 13.98
C TRP A 63 -0.08 15.47 14.15
N SER A 64 0.44 14.55 14.96
CA SER A 64 1.86 14.35 15.19
C SER A 64 2.19 12.87 15.19
N VAL A 65 3.38 12.51 14.70
CA VAL A 65 3.89 11.14 14.88
C VAL A 65 4.27 10.93 16.34
N ALA A 66 3.81 9.84 16.94
CA ALA A 66 4.05 9.49 18.34
C ALA A 66 4.31 7.99 18.49
N SER A 67 4.92 7.61 19.61
CA SER A 67 5.14 6.22 20.01
C SER A 67 4.54 5.97 21.40
N PRO A 68 4.00 4.78 21.69
CA PRO A 68 3.49 4.44 23.03
C PRO A 68 4.52 4.67 24.14
N GLN A 69 5.79 4.35 23.88
CA GLN A 69 6.87 4.48 24.88
C GLN A 69 7.17 5.92 25.30
N ASP A 70 6.86 6.91 24.47
CA ASP A 70 7.12 8.33 24.76
C ASP A 70 6.06 8.93 25.69
N SER A 71 4.92 8.24 25.85
CA SER A 71 3.76 8.71 26.60
C SER A 71 3.78 8.30 28.07
N LYS A 72 4.83 8.68 28.79
CA LYS A 72 5.04 8.25 30.19
C LYS A 72 3.98 8.78 31.18
N ASP A 73 3.32 9.89 30.84
CA ASP A 73 2.37 10.61 31.72
C ASP A 73 0.93 10.69 31.15
N THR A 74 0.63 9.96 30.08
CA THR A 74 -0.71 9.97 29.48
C THR A 74 -1.68 9.15 30.34
N LYS A 75 -2.92 9.65 30.51
CA LYS A 75 -3.96 8.94 31.26
C LYS A 75 -4.09 7.49 30.76
N ALA A 76 -4.16 6.54 31.68
CA ALA A 76 -4.36 5.14 31.35
C ALA A 76 -5.59 4.97 30.43
N GLY A 77 -5.38 4.32 29.28
CA GLY A 77 -6.41 4.12 28.26
C GLY A 77 -6.59 5.27 27.25
N ALA A 78 -5.86 6.38 27.38
CA ALA A 78 -5.87 7.46 26.38
C ALA A 78 -4.82 7.28 25.27
N MET A 79 -3.91 6.32 25.39
CA MET A 79 -2.90 5.98 24.39
C MET A 79 -2.89 4.46 24.13
N PRO A 80 -2.71 4.00 22.87
CA PRO A 80 -2.47 2.59 22.60
C PRO A 80 -1.19 2.10 23.27
N VAL A 81 -1.17 0.82 23.67
CA VAL A 81 -0.02 0.18 24.31
C VAL A 81 1.07 -0.19 23.29
N THR A 82 0.67 -0.42 22.04
CA THR A 82 1.54 -0.82 20.94
C THR A 82 1.07 -0.17 19.66
N ASP A 83 2.01 0.13 18.77
CA ASP A 83 1.68 0.45 17.38
C ASP A 83 1.04 -0.77 16.67
N HIS A 84 0.17 -0.51 15.69
CA HIS A 84 -0.53 -1.52 14.92
C HIS A 84 0.35 -2.21 13.88
N SER A 85 1.26 -1.48 13.23
CA SER A 85 2.08 -2.01 12.15
C SER A 85 3.14 -2.99 12.66
N VAL A 86 3.83 -2.64 13.74
CA VAL A 86 4.91 -3.46 14.33
C VAL A 86 4.38 -4.35 15.47
N GLY A 87 3.26 -3.98 16.09
CA GLY A 87 2.69 -4.71 17.23
C GLY A 87 3.49 -4.53 18.52
N ARG A 88 4.25 -3.44 18.64
CA ARG A 88 5.20 -3.21 19.74
C ARG A 88 5.16 -1.77 20.26
N PRO A 89 5.61 -1.51 21.51
CA PRO A 89 5.59 -0.17 22.10
C PRO A 89 6.61 0.79 21.50
N GLU A 90 7.61 0.30 20.75
CA GLU A 90 8.59 1.12 20.04
C GLU A 90 8.14 1.61 18.67
N GLY A 91 7.02 1.11 18.15
CA GLY A 91 6.50 1.52 16.84
C GLY A 91 5.82 2.90 16.89
N HIS A 92 5.54 3.43 15.71
CA HIS A 92 5.09 4.80 15.49
C HIS A 92 3.72 4.84 14.82
N PHE A 93 2.92 5.82 15.21
CA PHE A 93 1.61 6.06 14.62
C PHE A 93 1.28 7.54 14.60
N LEU A 94 0.26 7.92 13.83
CA LEU A 94 -0.24 9.29 13.79
C LEU A 94 -1.24 9.53 14.92
N LEU A 95 -0.93 10.46 15.82
CA LEU A 95 -1.77 10.86 16.93
C LEU A 95 -2.42 12.22 16.65
N LEU A 96 -3.73 12.31 16.80
CA LEU A 96 -4.44 13.59 16.84
C LEU A 96 -4.38 14.13 18.25
N ASN A 97 -3.64 15.22 18.46
CA ASN A 97 -3.73 15.94 19.73
C ASN A 97 -5.08 16.68 19.78
N PRO A 98 -5.76 16.72 20.93
CA PRO A 98 -6.97 17.52 21.10
C PRO A 98 -6.61 18.98 21.33
N SER A 99 -7.42 19.88 20.77
CA SER A 99 -7.18 21.31 20.91
C SER A 99 -7.40 21.78 22.35
N PRO A 100 -6.59 22.75 22.85
CA PRO A 100 -6.62 23.20 24.24
C PRO A 100 -7.96 23.81 24.67
#